data_AF-A0AAV7RGY3-F1
#
_entry.id   AF-A0AAV7RGY3-F1
#
_cell.length_a   1.000
_cell.length_b   1.000
_cell.length_c   1.000
_cell.angle_alpha   90.00
_cell.angle_beta   90.00
_cell.angle_gamma   90.00
#
_symmetry.space_group_name_H-M   'P 1'
#
loop_
_entity.id
_entity.type
_entity.pdbx_description
1 polymer ?
#
loop_
_entity_poly.entity_id
_entity_poly.type
_entity_poly.pdbx_seq_one_letter_code
_entity_poly.pdbx_strand_id
1 'polypeptide(L)'
;MGVSFHKFPRNAAVRQCWLKAISRRGKDETEWVPGPGARVCSKHFSEDDFHPFANIRVLKEGRVPSLSPSTKPRQESTKPLAVLAKPTVTRPVVNFKTIQQDHNYALLDPEHAVKKLQAYRNRIHDSEQNHSRTMEIEDRSCGTTR
;
A
#
# COMPACT_ATOMS: atom_id res chain seq x y z
N MET A 1 -1.21 -21.09 -10.44
CA MET A 1 -1.71 -21.37 -9.08
C MET A 1 -2.15 -20.07 -8.43
N GLY A 2 -3.42 -19.96 -8.02
CA GLY A 2 -3.96 -18.76 -7.38
C GLY A 2 -3.61 -18.69 -5.89
N VAL A 3 -3.57 -17.47 -5.34
CA VAL A 3 -3.43 -17.22 -3.90
C VAL A 3 -4.70 -16.53 -3.38
N SER A 4 -5.24 -17.03 -2.28
CA SER A 4 -6.31 -16.34 -1.52
C SER A 4 -5.72 -15.30 -0.58
N PHE A 5 -6.50 -14.26 -0.27
CA PHE A 5 -6.11 -13.18 0.64
C PHE A 5 -7.04 -13.12 1.85
N HIS A 6 -6.46 -13.12 3.05
CA HIS A 6 -7.18 -13.18 4.32
C HIS A 6 -7.04 -11.85 5.06
N LYS A 7 -8.18 -11.32 5.53
CA LYS A 7 -8.22 -10.10 6.34
C LYS A 7 -7.67 -10.39 7.73
N PHE A 8 -7.12 -9.36 8.37
CA PHE A 8 -6.72 -9.47 9.78
C PHE A 8 -7.94 -9.77 10.67
N PRO A 9 -7.78 -10.61 11.70
CA PRO A 9 -8.86 -10.93 12.63
C PRO A 9 -9.29 -9.69 13.43
N ARG A 10 -10.55 -9.68 13.85
CA ARG A 10 -11.10 -8.64 14.73
C ARG A 10 -10.59 -8.77 16.16
N ASN A 11 -10.28 -9.99 16.60
CA ASN A 11 -9.73 -10.23 17.93
C ASN A 11 -8.32 -9.62 18.02
N ALA A 12 -8.15 -8.67 18.96
CA ALA A 12 -6.91 -7.94 19.15
C ALA A 12 -5.73 -8.86 19.50
N ALA A 13 -5.94 -9.90 20.33
CA ALA A 13 -4.87 -10.82 20.72
C ALA A 13 -4.32 -11.60 19.52
N VAL A 14 -5.22 -12.18 18.72
CA VAL A 14 -4.83 -12.93 17.51
C VAL A 14 -4.19 -11.99 16.49
N ARG A 15 -4.73 -10.77 16.34
CA ARG A 15 -4.14 -9.74 15.47
C ARG A 15 -2.72 -9.40 15.88
N GLN A 16 -2.44 -9.24 17.18
CA GLN A 16 -1.09 -8.99 17.68
C GLN A 16 -0.15 -10.17 17.38
N CYS A 17 -0.61 -11.41 17.51
CA CYS A 17 0.17 -12.57 17.09
C CYS A 17 0.49 -12.55 15.58
N TRP A 18 -0.45 -12.10 14.74
CA TRP A 18 -0.19 -11.94 13.30
C TRP A 18 0.87 -10.88 13.03
N LEU A 19 0.82 -9.73 13.71
CA LEU A 19 1.82 -8.67 13.54
C LEU A 19 3.21 -9.15 13.91
N LYS A 20 3.32 -9.83 15.07
CA LYS A 20 4.57 -10.45 15.52
C LYS A 20 5.09 -11.48 14.52
N ALA A 21 4.23 -12.34 14.00
CA ALA A 21 4.66 -13.37 13.08
C ALA A 21 5.05 -12.83 11.69
N ILE A 22 4.41 -11.75 11.24
CA ILE A 22 4.77 -11.06 9.99
C ILE A 22 6.08 -10.28 10.16
N SER A 23 6.37 -9.76 11.36
CA SER A 23 7.64 -9.12 11.73
C SER A 23 8.16 -8.10 10.69
N ARG A 24 7.25 -7.36 10.06
CA ARG A 24 7.60 -6.34 9.07
C ARG A 24 8.03 -5.06 9.81
N ARG A 25 9.16 -4.48 9.40
CA ARG A 25 9.58 -3.16 9.86
C ARG A 25 8.92 -2.06 9.03
N GLY A 26 8.48 -1.00 9.71
CA GLY A 26 8.03 0.25 9.11
C GLY A 26 9.18 1.00 8.43
N LYS A 27 8.85 2.08 7.73
CA LYS A 27 9.83 2.93 7.02
C LYS A 27 10.81 3.59 8.00
N ASP A 28 10.32 3.89 9.20
CA ASP A 28 11.04 4.60 10.26
C ASP A 28 11.59 3.62 11.33
N GLU A 29 11.83 2.36 10.94
CA GLU A 29 12.25 1.24 11.82
C GLU A 29 11.25 0.87 12.94
N THR A 30 10.08 1.49 12.95
CA THR A 30 8.97 1.21 13.88
C THR A 30 8.23 -0.08 13.53
N GLU A 31 7.40 -0.57 14.46
CA GLU A 31 6.51 -1.71 14.19
C GLU A 31 5.53 -1.37 13.05
N TRP A 32 5.49 -2.20 12.01
CA TRP A 32 4.60 -1.97 10.88
C TRP A 32 3.13 -2.19 11.28
N VAL A 33 2.30 -1.17 11.07
CA VAL A 33 0.85 -1.24 11.31
C VAL A 33 0.09 -1.46 9.99
N PRO A 34 -0.70 -2.54 9.86
CA PRO A 34 -1.52 -2.78 8.68
C PRO A 34 -2.69 -1.79 8.61
N GLY A 35 -2.81 -1.11 7.47
CA GLY A 35 -3.98 -0.30 7.15
C GLY A 35 -5.27 -1.13 6.95
N PRO A 36 -6.44 -0.49 6.81
CA PRO A 36 -7.75 -1.14 6.77
C PRO A 36 -7.91 -2.20 5.67
N GLY A 37 -7.22 -2.02 4.54
CA GLY A 37 -7.25 -2.92 3.39
C GLY A 37 -6.19 -4.02 3.39
N ALA A 38 -5.31 -4.04 4.40
CA ALA A 38 -4.18 -4.98 4.45
C ALA A 38 -4.67 -6.42 4.61
N ARG A 39 -4.05 -7.33 3.85
CA ARG A 39 -4.41 -8.75 3.81
C ARG A 39 -3.15 -9.61 3.73
N VAL A 40 -3.25 -10.83 4.25
CA VAL A 40 -2.18 -11.83 4.24
C VAL A 40 -2.54 -12.91 3.22
N CYS A 41 -1.60 -13.30 2.36
CA CYS A 41 -1.86 -14.35 1.39
C CYS A 41 -1.85 -15.75 2.04
N SER A 42 -2.54 -16.72 1.44
CA SER A 42 -2.63 -18.11 1.95
C SER A 42 -1.28 -18.81 2.11
N LYS A 43 -0.22 -18.39 1.40
CA LYS A 43 1.13 -18.98 1.51
C LYS A 43 1.76 -18.81 2.89
N HIS A 44 1.21 -17.92 3.72
CA HIS A 44 1.69 -17.72 5.09
C HIS A 44 1.09 -18.71 6.10
N PHE A 45 0.13 -19.53 5.67
CA PHE A 45 -0.60 -20.48 6.51
C PHE A 45 -0.41 -21.91 5.98
N SER A 46 -0.38 -22.89 6.88
CA SER A 46 -0.37 -24.31 6.52
C SER A 46 -1.74 -24.72 5.97
N GLU A 47 -1.80 -25.77 5.15
CA GLU A 47 -3.08 -26.30 4.65
C GLU A 47 -3.99 -26.78 5.78
N ASP A 48 -3.39 -27.27 6.88
CA ASP A 48 -4.11 -27.68 8.10
C ASP A 48 -4.74 -26.51 8.87
N ASP A 49 -4.34 -25.27 8.57
CA ASP A 49 -4.90 -24.06 9.18
C ASP A 49 -6.28 -23.73 8.60
N PHE A 50 -6.65 -24.33 7.47
CA PHE A 50 -7.90 -24.08 6.79
C PHE A 50 -8.98 -25.10 7.16
N HIS A 51 -10.24 -24.70 7.02
CA HIS A 51 -11.37 -25.64 7.13
C HIS A 51 -11.44 -26.53 5.88
N PRO A 52 -11.30 -27.86 6.01
CA PRO A 52 -11.20 -28.77 4.86
C PRO A 52 -12.51 -28.90 4.06
N PHE A 53 -13.65 -28.62 4.70
CA PHE A 53 -14.99 -28.76 4.08
C PHE A 53 -15.58 -27.44 3.61
N ALA A 54 -14.82 -26.34 3.66
CA ALA A 54 -15.30 -25.05 3.23
C ALA A 54 -15.07 -24.85 1.72
N ASN A 55 -16.12 -24.50 0.98
CA ASN A 55 -16.03 -24.12 -0.45
C ASN A 55 -15.17 -22.86 -0.68
N ILE A 56 -14.87 -22.12 0.39
CA ILE A 56 -13.95 -20.99 0.41
C ILE A 56 -12.79 -21.30 1.36
N ARG A 57 -11.57 -20.87 1.00
CA ARG A 57 -10.41 -20.99 1.90
C ARG A 57 -10.62 -20.09 3.12
N VAL A 58 -11.12 -20.67 4.21
CA VAL A 58 -11.35 -19.99 5.50
C VAL A 58 -10.36 -20.52 6.51
N LEU A 59 -9.68 -19.59 7.19
CA LEU A 59 -8.79 -19.91 8.30
C LEU A 59 -9.59 -20.30 9.53
N LYS A 60 -9.16 -21.35 10.21
CA LYS A 60 -9.63 -21.70 11.55
C LYS A 60 -9.37 -20.55 12.51
N GLU A 61 -10.20 -20.45 13.52
CA GLU A 61 -10.06 -19.42 14.54
C GLU A 61 -8.71 -19.53 15.26
N GLY A 62 -8.08 -18.38 15.50
CA GLY A 62 -6.80 -18.30 16.23
C GLY A 62 -5.56 -18.76 15.47
N ARG A 63 -5.65 -19.22 14.21
CA ARG A 63 -4.44 -19.56 13.43
C ARG A 63 -3.64 -18.32 13.09
N VAL A 64 -2.33 -18.44 13.17
CA VAL A 64 -1.36 -17.36 12.97
C VAL A 64 -0.48 -17.67 11.76
N PRO A 65 -0.04 -16.67 10.99
CA PRO A 65 0.81 -16.89 9.83
C PRO A 65 2.19 -17.37 10.29
N SER A 66 2.46 -18.66 10.19
CA SER A 66 3.71 -19.26 10.67
C SER A 66 4.78 -19.43 9.58
N LEU A 67 4.38 -19.37 8.30
CA LEU A 67 5.30 -19.58 7.18
C LEU A 67 5.91 -18.24 6.76
N SER A 68 7.19 -18.05 7.09
CA SER A 68 7.98 -17.00 6.49
C SER A 68 8.21 -17.34 5.01
N PRO A 69 7.98 -16.42 4.06
CA PRO A 69 8.11 -16.71 2.63
C PRO A 69 9.56 -16.94 2.16
N SER A 70 10.53 -17.05 3.08
CA SER A 70 11.96 -17.07 2.79
C SER A 70 12.70 -18.10 3.63
N THR A 71 12.60 -19.37 3.26
CA THR A 71 13.78 -20.20 3.06
C THR A 71 13.43 -21.21 1.96
N LYS A 72 13.79 -20.92 0.71
CA LYS A 72 14.25 -22.05 -0.09
C LYS A 72 15.57 -22.43 0.57
N PRO A 73 15.79 -23.66 1.06
CA PRO A 73 17.13 -24.18 1.04
C PRO A 73 17.52 -24.07 -0.43
N ARG A 74 18.40 -23.14 -0.78
CA ARG A 74 19.18 -23.31 -1.99
C ARG A 74 19.82 -24.67 -1.77
N GLN A 75 19.37 -25.69 -2.50
CA GLN A 75 20.05 -26.97 -2.44
C GLN A 75 21.49 -26.66 -2.78
N GLU A 76 22.38 -26.81 -1.79
CA GLU A 76 23.80 -26.91 -2.03
C GLU A 76 23.98 -28.21 -2.82
N SER A 77 23.75 -28.11 -4.12
CA SER A 77 24.30 -29.06 -5.06
C SER A 77 25.80 -28.92 -4.91
N THR A 78 26.38 -29.83 -4.13
CA THR A 78 27.82 -30.07 -4.03
C THR A 78 28.33 -30.42 -5.43
N LYS A 79 28.63 -29.41 -6.22
CA LYS A 79 29.48 -29.52 -7.40
C LYS A 79 30.50 -28.39 -7.27
N PRO A 80 31.82 -28.71 -7.32
CA PRO A 80 32.85 -27.70 -7.19
C PRO A 80 32.71 -26.68 -8.34
N LEU A 81 32.44 -25.42 -7.98
CA LEU A 81 32.40 -24.31 -8.92
C LEU A 81 33.85 -23.92 -9.24
N ALA A 82 34.26 -24.25 -10.46
CA ALA A 82 35.39 -23.61 -11.10
C ALA A 82 35.22 -22.08 -11.00
N VAL A 83 36.30 -21.40 -10.63
CA VAL A 83 36.42 -19.95 -10.62
C VAL A 83 36.07 -19.43 -12.01
N LEU A 84 34.87 -18.84 -12.16
CA LEU A 84 34.50 -18.07 -13.35
C LEU A 84 34.30 -16.61 -12.94
N ALA A 85 35.00 -15.74 -13.65
CA ALA A 85 35.16 -14.33 -13.38
C ALA A 85 33.84 -13.57 -13.11
N LYS A 86 33.94 -12.56 -12.24
CA LYS A 86 32.86 -11.62 -11.90
C LYS A 86 32.22 -11.07 -13.19
N PRO A 87 30.88 -11.17 -13.39
CA PRO A 87 30.24 -10.39 -14.44
C PRO A 87 30.19 -8.94 -13.97
N THR A 88 30.98 -8.10 -14.62
CA THR A 88 30.79 -6.65 -14.59
C THR A 88 29.39 -6.37 -15.13
N VAL A 89 28.44 -6.04 -14.25
CA VAL A 89 27.13 -5.53 -14.66
C VAL A 89 27.34 -4.13 -15.21
N THR A 90 27.61 -4.02 -16.51
CA THR A 90 27.46 -2.78 -17.24
C THR A 90 25.97 -2.46 -17.23
N ARG A 91 25.53 -1.55 -16.37
CA ARG A 91 24.18 -0.96 -16.47
C ARG A 91 24.05 -0.42 -17.90
N PRO A 92 23.04 -0.80 -18.68
CA PRO A 92 22.74 -0.04 -19.88
C PRO A 92 22.39 1.37 -19.40
N VAL A 93 23.13 2.37 -19.86
CA VAL A 93 22.76 3.77 -19.69
C VAL A 93 21.47 3.94 -20.47
N VAL A 94 20.34 3.82 -19.78
CA VAL A 94 19.03 4.10 -20.36
C VAL A 94 19.02 5.54 -20.83
N ASN A 95 18.82 5.71 -22.13
CA ASN A 95 18.74 7.02 -22.76
C ASN A 95 17.59 7.81 -22.12
N PHE A 96 17.90 8.96 -21.54
CA PHE A 96 16.92 9.82 -20.86
C PHE A 96 15.71 10.17 -21.74
N LYS A 97 15.92 10.24 -23.07
CA LYS A 97 14.83 10.48 -24.04
C LYS A 97 13.77 9.37 -24.04
N THR A 98 14.13 8.13 -23.75
CA THR A 98 13.19 7.00 -23.73
C THR A 98 12.34 7.00 -22.46
N ILE A 99 12.89 7.45 -21.32
CA ILE A 99 12.17 7.54 -20.04
C ILE A 99 11.00 8.55 -20.15
N GLN A 100 11.20 9.64 -20.90
CA GLN A 100 10.21 10.70 -21.01
C GLN A 100 8.97 10.31 -21.84
N GLN A 101 9.07 9.29 -22.70
CA GLN A 101 7.93 8.81 -23.50
C GLN A 101 6.93 8.00 -22.67
N ASP A 102 7.41 7.21 -21.71
CA ASP A 102 6.56 6.36 -20.86
C ASP A 102 5.79 7.14 -19.79
N HIS A 103 5.99 8.45 -19.66
CA HIS A 103 5.22 9.29 -18.73
C HIS A 103 4.12 10.11 -19.43
N ASN A 104 4.04 10.04 -20.76
CA ASN A 104 3.14 10.90 -21.54
C ASN A 104 1.69 10.37 -21.59
N TYR A 105 1.45 9.07 -21.30
CA TYR A 105 0.08 8.51 -21.30
C TYR A 105 -0.76 8.96 -20.10
N ALA A 106 -0.15 9.47 -19.03
CA ALA A 106 -0.86 9.93 -17.83
C ALA A 106 -1.49 11.33 -17.99
N LEU A 107 -1.03 12.11 -18.98
CA LEU A 107 -1.54 13.44 -19.31
C LEU A 107 -2.19 13.40 -20.68
N LEU A 108 -3.40 12.85 -20.75
CA LEU A 108 -4.15 12.70 -22.02
C LEU A 108 -4.42 14.04 -22.74
N ASP A 109 -4.27 15.19 -22.07
CA ASP A 109 -4.27 16.53 -22.68
C ASP A 109 -3.74 17.56 -21.65
N PRO A 110 -2.56 18.19 -21.87
CA PRO A 110 -2.00 19.21 -21.00
C PRO A 110 -2.92 20.40 -20.74
N GLU A 111 -3.74 20.82 -21.73
CA GLU A 111 -4.67 21.94 -21.56
C GLU A 111 -5.80 21.56 -20.60
N HIS A 112 -6.29 20.33 -20.71
CA HIS A 112 -7.35 19.81 -19.85
C HIS A 112 -6.90 19.68 -18.39
N ALA A 113 -5.63 19.33 -18.18
CA ALA A 113 -5.03 19.29 -16.85
C ALA A 113 -4.94 20.70 -16.23
N VAL A 114 -4.51 21.71 -16.99
CA VAL A 114 -4.45 23.10 -16.51
C VAL A 114 -5.84 23.64 -16.19
N LYS A 115 -6.85 23.37 -17.04
CA LYS A 115 -8.25 23.76 -16.77
C LYS A 115 -8.78 23.15 -15.48
N LYS A 116 -8.50 21.87 -15.20
CA LYS A 116 -8.90 21.22 -13.95
C LYS A 116 -8.23 21.83 -12.72
N LEU A 117 -6.93 22.16 -12.81
CA LEU A 117 -6.20 22.80 -11.71
C LEU A 117 -6.71 24.22 -11.45
N GLN A 118 -7.02 24.99 -12.49
CA GLN A 118 -7.62 26.32 -12.36
C GLN A 118 -9.03 26.25 -11.75
N ALA A 119 -9.87 25.33 -12.20
CA ALA A 119 -11.20 25.14 -11.62
C ALA A 119 -11.14 24.77 -10.14
N TYR A 120 -10.19 23.90 -9.75
CA TYR A 120 -9.96 23.58 -8.34
C TYR A 120 -9.51 24.81 -7.54
N ARG A 121 -8.55 25.58 -8.06
CA ARG A 121 -8.06 26.81 -7.44
C ARG A 121 -9.18 27.83 -7.19
N ASN A 122 -10.04 28.04 -8.18
CA ASN A 122 -11.15 28.96 -8.08
C ASN A 122 -12.16 28.50 -7.02
N ARG A 123 -12.46 27.19 -6.96
CA ARG A 123 -13.37 26.62 -5.96
C ARG A 123 -12.88 26.82 -4.52
N ILE A 124 -11.56 26.75 -4.29
CA ILE A 124 -10.99 27.05 -2.98
C ILE A 124 -11.15 28.54 -2.65
N HIS A 125 -10.80 29.43 -3.58
CA HIS A 125 -10.93 30.88 -3.39
C HIS A 125 -12.39 31.31 -3.13
N ASP A 126 -13.35 30.78 -3.89
CA ASP A 126 -14.77 31.09 -3.72
C ASP A 126 -15.30 30.58 -2.37
N SER A 127 -14.81 29.42 -1.91
CA SER A 127 -15.14 28.89 -0.59
C SER A 127 -14.64 29.79 0.53
N GLU A 128 -13.40 30.29 0.43
CA GLU A 128 -12.81 31.22 1.40
C GLU A 128 -13.57 32.55 1.41
N GLN A 129 -13.91 33.09 0.25
CA GLN A 129 -14.65 34.35 0.14
C GLN A 129 -16.09 34.23 0.64
N ASN A 130 -16.77 33.12 0.35
CA ASN A 130 -18.12 32.88 0.87
C ASN A 130 -18.10 32.72 2.39
N HIS A 131 -17.09 32.04 2.94
CA HIS A 131 -16.90 31.92 4.39
C HIS A 131 -16.66 33.29 5.06
N SER A 132 -15.77 34.11 4.51
CA SER A 132 -15.53 35.48 4.99
C SER A 132 -16.80 36.34 4.92
N ARG A 133 -17.57 36.24 3.84
CA ARG A 133 -18.83 36.97 3.68
C ARG A 133 -19.90 36.55 4.69
N THR A 134 -19.99 35.25 5.03
CA THR A 134 -20.89 34.78 6.10
C THR A 134 -20.49 35.34 7.47
N MET A 135 -19.21 35.36 7.80
CA MET A 135 -18.72 35.91 9.07
C MET A 135 -19.04 37.41 9.20
N GLU A 136 -18.89 38.19 8.13
CA GLU A 136 -19.24 39.62 8.11
C GLU A 136 -20.76 39.89 8.26
N ILE A 137 -21.62 38.97 7.82
CA ILE A 137 -23.08 39.08 7.96
C ILE A 137 -23.50 38.77 9.40
N GLU A 138 -22.86 37.81 10.05
CA GLU A 138 -23.12 37.44 11.45
C GLU A 138 -22.73 38.58 12.41
N ASP A 139 -21.61 39.27 12.17
CA ASP A 139 -21.19 40.43 12.97
C ASP A 139 -22.17 41.61 12.86
N ARG A 140 -22.82 41.81 11.71
CA ARG A 140 -23.82 42.88 11.51
C ARG A 140 -25.19 42.55 12.11
N SER A 141 -25.51 41.28 12.35
CA SER A 141 -26.78 40.85 12.93
C SER A 141 -26.84 41.03 14.46
N CYS A 142 -25.70 41.16 15.15
CA CYS A 142 -25.64 41.34 16.60
C CYS A 142 -25.77 42.81 17.06
N GLY A 143 -25.83 43.78 16.14
CA GLY A 143 -25.77 45.22 16.44
C GLY A 143 -27.10 45.97 16.54
N THR A 144 -28.26 45.35 16.28
CA THR A 144 -29.55 46.06 16.22
C THR A 144 -30.52 45.58 17.28
N THR A 145 -30.22 45.88 18.54
CA THR A 145 -31.22 46.01 19.61
C THR A 145 -30.90 47.26 20.41
N ARG A 146 -31.59 48.35 20.09
CA ARG A 146 -31.82 49.44 21.04
C ARG A 146 -33.16 50.09 20.77
#